data_AF-A0A5P2QNG7-F1
#
_entry.id   AF-A0A5P2QNG7-F1
#
_cell.length_a   1.000
_cell.length_b   1.000
_cell.length_c   1.000
_cell.angle_alpha   90.00
_cell.angle_beta   90.00
_cell.angle_gamma   90.00
#
_symmetry.space_group_name_H-M   'P 1'
#
loop_
_entity.id
_entity.type
_entity.pdbx_description
1 polymer ?
#
loop_
_entity_poly.entity_id
_entity_poly.type
_entity_poly.pdbx_seq_one_letter_code
_entity_poly.pdbx_strand_id
1 'polypeptide(L)'
;MRDHQETTGTDVLFCSFHTPDDYYAGAADRLRQSLDRLGIRHHIARVEKAEGEEWLEICRRKIPFLHGVCQDNPGSRVFWIDVDCDIDYLPGFVAGFSADIIGFQRGFGHPMRIGYANSARFWEPCFWGINATPAARAYIHDANLACESISLRATDDYFFEEAWRKNADRLSFQMIPATMVVGRAAEAGQRPFFCFGASGNVAAFKGKAAQHSRQPGARATPARQARSRGMRALALETARQVQGALPDGLSVPLRRLSDRIGFTEYLSPSQPRPQGLSPGSIYRIIHDAREGDAAQVRTRIAAASARRLLGPADQAVIGAAQAFLDYGAGPGAPLRLHWWDKPYPGNYGDWLSPLILATATGRPVVHQRHDEPGAAPHLMAVGSVGRFAQGSTIVVGTGISRADTALPPDAQYISVRGPHTAQAVALAGGPRIERFGDPAVVLPRLFPVPRPASTNGRLALVRHFAHRSIPLRLPEPVDELSILRAGRAEILDLIQRLAGYDAVLTSAMHVHITCQAYGIPVGLITFEGHEDAVHGDRIKYRDYAAGALVPEHLPVPVGLDLRHRRLEDLVEHDRVPQGIVDDVASALADAAAAFDRAQERVGGRGRGRVAAAS
;
A
#
# COMPACT_ATOMS: atom_id res chain seq x y z
N MET A 1 41.13 4.36 0.03
CA MET A 1 41.69 3.01 -0.24
C MET A 1 40.67 2.28 -1.08
N ARG A 2 41.05 1.89 -2.29
CA ARG A 2 40.22 1.07 -3.18
C ARG A 2 40.28 -0.35 -2.65
N ASP A 3 39.23 -0.80 -1.98
CA ASP A 3 39.07 -2.22 -1.73
C ASP A 3 38.70 -2.89 -3.04
N HIS A 4 39.68 -3.61 -3.58
CA HIS A 4 39.44 -4.64 -4.57
C HIS A 4 38.49 -5.67 -3.96
N GLN A 5 37.22 -5.63 -4.35
CA GLN A 5 36.31 -6.76 -4.15
C GLN A 5 36.85 -7.92 -4.98
N GLU A 6 37.57 -8.83 -4.33
CA GLU A 6 37.73 -10.20 -4.80
C GLU A 6 36.33 -10.82 -4.95
N THR A 7 35.86 -10.84 -6.19
CA THR A 7 34.73 -11.67 -6.62
C THR A 7 35.20 -13.12 -6.60
N THR A 8 35.18 -13.74 -5.41
CA THR A 8 35.12 -15.19 -5.32
C THR A 8 33.77 -15.62 -5.89
N GLY A 9 33.74 -15.92 -7.19
CA GLY A 9 32.53 -16.27 -7.92
C GLY A 9 31.83 -17.44 -7.24
N THR A 10 30.74 -17.15 -6.54
CA THR A 10 29.81 -18.17 -6.08
C THR A 10 29.20 -18.82 -7.31
N ASP A 11 29.49 -20.10 -7.52
CA ASP A 11 29.08 -20.86 -8.70
C ASP A 11 27.57 -21.12 -8.67
N VAL A 12 26.79 -20.13 -9.10
CA VAL A 12 25.31 -20.15 -9.12
C VAL A 12 24.84 -20.41 -10.56
N LEU A 13 23.88 -21.33 -10.70
CA LEU A 13 23.23 -21.66 -11.96
C LEU A 13 21.72 -21.59 -11.79
N PHE A 14 21.05 -20.81 -12.62
CA PHE A 14 19.59 -20.80 -12.70
C PHE A 14 19.12 -21.74 -13.80
N CYS A 15 18.08 -22.52 -13.57
CA CYS A 15 17.50 -23.38 -14.58
C CYS A 15 15.98 -23.29 -14.61
N SER A 16 15.44 -23.44 -15.81
CA SER A 16 14.00 -23.45 -16.06
C SER A 16 13.72 -24.19 -17.38
N PHE A 17 12.45 -24.42 -17.69
CA PHE A 17 12.05 -24.77 -19.04
C PHE A 17 10.75 -24.09 -19.42
N HIS A 18 10.47 -24.05 -20.73
CA HIS A 18 9.19 -23.61 -21.26
C HIS A 18 8.67 -24.54 -22.34
N THR A 19 7.35 -24.59 -22.47
CA THR A 19 6.65 -25.16 -23.62
C THR A 19 6.70 -24.20 -24.82
N PRO A 20 6.39 -24.67 -26.05
CA PRO A 20 6.52 -23.87 -27.26
C PRO A 20 5.43 -22.81 -27.45
N ASP A 21 4.43 -22.73 -26.58
CA ASP A 21 3.39 -21.70 -26.67
C ASP A 21 3.94 -20.29 -26.47
N ASP A 22 3.33 -19.33 -27.16
CA ASP A 22 3.80 -17.94 -27.23
C ASP A 22 3.92 -17.28 -25.85
N TYR A 23 3.04 -17.65 -24.91
CA TYR A 23 3.07 -17.12 -23.54
C TYR A 23 4.34 -17.56 -22.81
N TYR A 24 4.60 -18.88 -22.73
CA TYR A 24 5.77 -19.38 -22.00
C TYR A 24 7.08 -19.14 -22.76
N ALA A 25 7.06 -19.12 -24.10
CA ALA A 25 8.22 -18.71 -24.90
C ALA A 25 8.60 -17.24 -24.63
N GLY A 26 7.63 -16.33 -24.68
CA GLY A 26 7.87 -14.92 -24.35
C GLY A 26 8.28 -14.70 -22.89
N ALA A 27 7.78 -15.52 -21.97
CA ALA A 27 8.22 -15.51 -20.57
C ALA A 27 9.67 -15.97 -20.41
N ALA A 28 10.07 -17.02 -21.14
CA ALA A 28 11.44 -17.52 -21.15
C ALA A 28 12.43 -16.47 -21.65
N ASP A 29 12.10 -15.75 -22.72
CA ASP A 29 12.96 -14.71 -23.26
C ASP A 29 13.14 -13.53 -22.29
N ARG A 30 12.06 -13.13 -21.59
CA ARG A 30 12.15 -12.12 -20.52
C ARG A 30 13.07 -12.56 -19.39
N LEU A 31 12.93 -13.82 -18.94
CA LEU A 31 13.76 -14.36 -17.87
C LEU A 31 15.23 -14.47 -18.31
N ARG A 32 15.52 -14.95 -19.53
CA ARG A 32 16.88 -14.98 -20.10
C ARG A 32 17.53 -13.59 -20.07
N GLN A 33 16.83 -12.59 -20.61
CA GLN A 33 17.30 -11.20 -20.62
C GLN A 33 17.58 -10.66 -19.21
N SER A 34 16.73 -10.97 -18.23
CA SER A 34 16.95 -10.57 -16.84
C SER A 34 18.18 -11.25 -16.23
N LEU A 35 18.39 -12.54 -16.46
CA LEU A 35 19.54 -13.29 -15.95
C LEU A 35 20.85 -12.87 -16.63
N ASP A 36 20.84 -12.65 -17.95
CA ASP A 36 21.97 -12.14 -18.72
C ASP A 36 22.40 -10.76 -18.23
N ARG A 37 21.43 -9.84 -18.03
CA ARG A 37 21.69 -8.50 -17.49
C ARG A 37 22.35 -8.56 -16.11
N LEU A 38 22.02 -9.57 -15.31
CA LEU A 38 22.59 -9.78 -13.97
C LEU A 38 23.92 -10.56 -14.01
N GLY A 39 24.36 -11.04 -15.16
CA GLY A 39 25.55 -11.89 -15.29
C GLY A 39 25.39 -13.27 -14.62
N ILE A 40 24.16 -13.76 -14.47
CA ILE A 40 23.86 -15.04 -13.82
C ILE A 40 23.85 -16.14 -14.88
N ARG A 41 24.69 -17.17 -14.68
CA ARG A 41 24.69 -18.37 -15.54
C ARG A 41 23.31 -19.02 -15.49
N HIS A 42 22.77 -19.38 -16.65
CA HIS A 42 21.45 -19.99 -16.71
C HIS A 42 21.31 -21.05 -17.80
N HIS A 43 20.39 -22.00 -17.57
CA HIS A 43 19.98 -23.04 -18.50
C HIS A 43 18.46 -23.07 -18.61
N ILE A 44 17.92 -22.41 -19.63
CA ILE A 44 16.47 -22.33 -19.88
C ILE A 44 16.15 -23.11 -21.16
N ALA A 45 15.64 -24.33 -21.00
CA ALA A 45 15.41 -25.25 -22.10
C ALA A 45 14.01 -25.10 -22.72
N ARG A 46 13.91 -25.27 -24.03
CA ARG A 46 12.62 -25.49 -24.70
C ARG A 46 12.26 -26.96 -24.59
N VAL A 47 11.04 -27.23 -24.17
CA VAL A 47 10.52 -28.57 -23.95
C VAL A 47 9.29 -28.78 -24.82
N GLU A 48 9.36 -29.73 -25.74
CA GLU A 48 8.22 -30.08 -26.59
C GLU A 48 7.10 -30.74 -25.78
N LYS A 49 5.87 -30.41 -26.16
CA LYS A 49 4.64 -30.91 -25.57
C LYS A 49 4.05 -32.00 -26.45
N ALA A 50 3.81 -33.19 -25.91
CA ALA A 50 3.14 -34.26 -26.66
C ALA A 50 1.65 -33.95 -26.90
N GLU A 51 1.07 -34.50 -27.96
CA GLU A 51 -0.35 -34.33 -28.27
C GLU A 51 -1.21 -34.91 -27.13
N GLY A 52 -2.04 -34.07 -26.50
CA GLY A 52 -2.85 -34.45 -25.35
C GLY A 52 -2.13 -34.44 -23.99
N GLU A 53 -0.86 -34.05 -23.92
CA GLU A 53 -0.13 -33.92 -22.64
C GLU A 53 -0.76 -32.85 -21.76
N GLU A 54 -1.09 -33.22 -20.53
CA GLU A 54 -1.83 -32.36 -19.60
C GLU A 54 -0.87 -31.46 -18.81
N TRP A 55 -1.35 -30.30 -18.34
CA TRP A 55 -0.52 -29.33 -17.61
C TRP A 55 0.18 -29.94 -16.38
N LEU A 56 -0.47 -30.89 -15.70
CA LEU A 56 0.09 -31.62 -14.56
C LEU A 56 1.33 -32.45 -14.92
N GLU A 57 1.34 -33.04 -16.11
CA GLU A 57 2.43 -33.86 -16.62
C GLU A 57 3.64 -32.98 -16.95
N ILE A 58 3.39 -31.81 -17.54
CA ILE A 58 4.41 -30.79 -17.78
C ILE A 58 5.02 -30.31 -16.45
N CYS A 59 4.20 -29.98 -15.44
CA CYS A 59 4.72 -29.58 -14.13
C CYS A 59 5.62 -30.65 -13.51
N ARG A 60 5.24 -31.94 -13.62
CA ARG A 60 6.04 -33.05 -13.09
C ARG A 60 7.45 -33.13 -13.70
N ARG A 61 7.64 -32.70 -14.96
CA ARG A 61 8.95 -32.71 -15.65
C ARG A 61 9.98 -31.78 -14.99
N LYS A 62 9.55 -30.84 -14.14
CA LYS A 62 10.42 -29.96 -13.34
C LYS A 62 11.48 -30.72 -12.56
N ILE A 63 11.10 -31.82 -11.93
CA ILE A 63 11.96 -32.58 -11.02
C ILE A 63 13.07 -33.34 -11.76
N PRO A 64 12.78 -34.19 -12.76
CA PRO A 64 13.83 -34.86 -13.52
C PRO A 64 14.75 -33.86 -14.22
N PHE A 65 14.21 -32.74 -14.70
CA PHE A 65 15.01 -31.67 -15.30
C PHE A 65 15.98 -31.05 -14.28
N LEU A 66 15.47 -30.59 -13.12
CA LEU A 66 16.30 -30.00 -12.07
C LEU A 66 17.33 -31.00 -11.55
N HIS A 67 16.96 -32.27 -11.39
CA HIS A 67 17.87 -33.35 -11.02
C HIS A 67 19.02 -33.52 -12.03
N GLY A 68 18.71 -33.57 -13.33
CA GLY A 68 19.72 -33.65 -14.40
C GLY A 68 20.68 -32.47 -14.37
N VAL A 69 20.17 -31.24 -14.26
CA VAL A 69 21.01 -30.04 -14.14
C VAL A 69 21.92 -30.09 -12.91
N CYS A 70 21.44 -30.63 -11.78
CA CYS A 70 22.25 -30.84 -10.59
C CYS A 70 23.37 -31.88 -10.79
N GLN A 71 23.13 -32.93 -11.57
CA GLN A 71 24.13 -33.95 -11.90
C GLN A 71 25.21 -33.40 -12.83
N ASP A 72 24.81 -32.62 -13.83
CA ASP A 72 25.72 -32.00 -14.80
C ASP A 72 26.58 -30.87 -14.17
N ASN A 73 26.15 -30.33 -13.03
CA ASN A 73 26.79 -29.21 -12.34
C ASN A 73 27.05 -29.52 -10.85
N PRO A 74 27.93 -30.50 -10.54
CA PRO A 74 28.07 -31.01 -9.17
C PRO A 74 28.54 -29.94 -8.17
N GLY A 75 29.39 -29.00 -8.60
CA GLY A 75 29.93 -27.93 -7.77
C GLY A 75 29.05 -26.68 -7.65
N SER A 76 28.00 -26.55 -8.47
CA SER A 76 27.18 -25.34 -8.52
C SER A 76 26.00 -25.40 -7.56
N ARG A 77 25.62 -24.25 -6.99
CA ARG A 77 24.29 -24.06 -6.38
C ARG A 77 23.28 -23.88 -7.52
N VAL A 78 22.31 -24.78 -7.60
CA VAL A 78 21.34 -24.80 -8.71
C VAL A 78 20.01 -24.25 -8.22
N PHE A 79 19.48 -23.25 -8.92
CA PHE A 79 18.18 -22.66 -8.64
C PHE A 79 17.19 -23.02 -9.73
N TRP A 80 16.08 -23.63 -9.36
CA TRP A 80 14.88 -23.62 -10.18
C TRP A 80 14.16 -22.29 -10.02
N ILE A 81 13.71 -21.72 -11.14
CA ILE A 81 12.75 -20.61 -11.20
C ILE A 81 11.69 -20.95 -12.25
N ASP A 82 10.41 -20.80 -11.91
CA ASP A 82 9.34 -20.94 -12.92
C ASP A 82 9.53 -19.90 -14.02
N VAL A 83 9.29 -20.30 -15.27
CA VAL A 83 9.62 -19.45 -16.43
C VAL A 83 8.79 -18.17 -16.53
N ASP A 84 7.62 -18.14 -15.88
CA ASP A 84 6.76 -16.98 -15.76
C ASP A 84 7.05 -16.12 -14.52
N CYS A 85 8.05 -16.49 -13.72
CA CYS A 85 8.62 -15.67 -12.67
C CYS A 85 9.86 -14.91 -13.18
N ASP A 86 10.30 -13.91 -12.44
CA ASP A 86 11.49 -13.14 -12.80
C ASP A 86 12.20 -12.58 -11.55
N ILE A 87 13.45 -12.13 -11.70
CA ILE A 87 14.23 -11.48 -10.66
C ILE A 87 14.79 -10.12 -11.10
N ASP A 88 14.82 -9.17 -10.17
CA ASP A 88 15.37 -7.83 -10.43
C ASP A 88 16.85 -7.71 -10.03
N TYR A 89 17.26 -8.46 -9.01
CA TYR A 89 18.65 -8.63 -8.56
C TYR A 89 18.76 -9.95 -7.78
N LEU A 90 19.97 -10.40 -7.44
CA LEU A 90 20.18 -11.58 -6.60
C LEU A 90 20.78 -11.18 -5.24
N PRO A 91 20.02 -11.26 -4.12
CA PRO A 91 20.56 -10.92 -2.80
C PRO A 91 21.72 -11.84 -2.39
N GLY A 92 22.72 -11.30 -1.69
CA GLY A 92 23.87 -12.09 -1.24
C GLY A 92 23.50 -13.30 -0.37
N PHE A 93 22.48 -13.17 0.48
CA PHE A 93 21.99 -14.30 1.30
C PHE A 93 21.28 -15.39 0.49
N VAL A 94 20.79 -15.07 -0.72
CA VAL A 94 20.24 -16.04 -1.66
C VAL A 94 21.37 -16.64 -2.50
N ALA A 95 22.25 -15.82 -3.09
CA ALA A 95 23.37 -16.30 -3.89
C ALA A 95 24.34 -17.21 -3.11
N GLY A 96 24.61 -16.85 -1.85
CA GLY A 96 25.57 -17.51 -0.98
C GLY A 96 24.95 -18.37 0.12
N PHE A 97 23.70 -18.83 -0.04
CA PHE A 97 23.04 -19.63 1.00
C PHE A 97 23.88 -20.87 1.38
N SER A 98 23.95 -21.15 2.68
CA SER A 98 24.78 -22.22 3.25
C SER A 98 23.98 -23.50 3.58
N ALA A 99 22.66 -23.39 3.70
CA ALA A 99 21.79 -24.54 3.94
C ALA A 99 21.78 -25.52 2.74
N ASP A 100 21.29 -26.73 2.93
CA ASP A 100 21.16 -27.74 1.86
C ASP A 100 20.12 -27.29 0.81
N ILE A 101 19.03 -26.68 1.27
CA ILE A 101 17.98 -26.12 0.40
C ILE A 101 17.55 -24.72 0.83
N ILE A 102 17.07 -23.93 -0.13
CA ILE A 102 16.47 -22.61 0.11
C ILE A 102 15.20 -22.41 -0.72
N GLY A 103 14.18 -21.77 -0.15
CA GLY A 103 12.96 -21.44 -0.91
C GLY A 103 11.98 -20.59 -0.12
N PHE A 104 10.80 -20.37 -0.70
CA PHE A 104 9.70 -19.70 -0.01
C PHE A 104 8.77 -20.72 0.68
N GLN A 105 8.19 -20.34 1.82
CA GLN A 105 7.09 -21.09 2.41
C GLN A 105 5.88 -21.07 1.46
N ARG A 106 5.12 -22.17 1.40
CA ARG A 106 3.88 -22.29 0.62
C ARG A 106 2.94 -21.09 0.80
N GLY A 107 2.53 -20.49 -0.31
CA GLY A 107 1.66 -19.32 -0.38
C GLY A 107 2.35 -18.01 0.04
N PHE A 108 3.68 -18.01 0.11
CA PHE A 108 4.51 -16.92 0.65
C PHE A 108 4.02 -16.50 2.05
N GLY A 109 3.80 -17.50 2.91
CA GLY A 109 3.22 -17.33 4.24
C GLY A 109 4.11 -16.56 5.22
N HIS A 110 3.49 -15.95 6.24
CA HIS A 110 4.22 -15.35 7.36
C HIS A 110 4.91 -16.44 8.20
N PRO A 111 6.16 -16.25 8.66
CA PRO A 111 6.91 -17.26 9.42
C PRO A 111 6.18 -17.81 10.65
N MET A 112 5.35 -17.01 11.33
CA MET A 112 4.51 -17.48 12.45
C MET A 112 3.42 -18.51 12.07
N ARG A 113 3.26 -18.82 10.78
CA ARG A 113 2.38 -19.86 10.24
C ARG A 113 3.15 -20.99 9.56
N ILE A 114 4.45 -21.08 9.79
CA ILE A 114 5.29 -22.13 9.23
C ILE A 114 4.81 -23.52 9.68
N GLY A 115 5.05 -24.53 8.85
CA GLY A 115 4.78 -25.93 9.17
C GLY A 115 3.37 -26.44 8.80
N TYR A 116 3.17 -27.73 9.07
CA TYR A 116 2.05 -28.52 8.56
C TYR A 116 0.69 -28.26 9.20
N ALA A 117 0.65 -27.48 10.29
CA ALA A 117 -0.61 -27.07 10.91
C ALA A 117 -1.44 -26.15 9.97
N ASN A 118 -0.78 -25.43 9.07
CA ASN A 118 -1.42 -24.44 8.20
C ASN A 118 -1.59 -24.92 6.75
N SER A 119 -0.62 -25.67 6.24
CA SER A 119 -0.57 -26.14 4.85
C SER A 119 -0.26 -27.63 4.81
N ALA A 120 -0.79 -28.35 3.82
CA ALA A 120 -0.44 -29.75 3.60
C ALA A 120 1.00 -29.91 3.03
N ARG A 121 1.52 -28.83 2.43
CA ARG A 121 2.85 -28.73 1.82
C ARG A 121 3.64 -27.59 2.42
N PHE A 122 4.91 -27.79 2.68
CA PHE A 122 5.73 -26.79 3.37
C PHE A 122 6.19 -25.66 2.43
N TRP A 123 6.55 -26.03 1.20
CA TRP A 123 7.34 -25.21 0.29
C TRP A 123 6.58 -24.73 -0.94
N GLU A 124 6.96 -23.56 -1.47
CA GLU A 124 6.47 -23.02 -2.74
C GLU A 124 7.37 -23.47 -3.90
N PRO A 125 6.84 -24.15 -4.93
CA PRO A 125 7.65 -24.79 -5.98
C PRO A 125 8.17 -23.84 -7.09
N CYS A 126 7.87 -22.54 -7.02
CA CYS A 126 8.19 -21.60 -8.09
C CYS A 126 9.62 -21.04 -8.04
N PHE A 127 10.29 -21.16 -6.89
CA PHE A 127 11.67 -20.72 -6.70
C PHE A 127 12.34 -21.61 -5.66
N TRP A 128 13.37 -22.34 -6.07
CA TRP A 128 13.93 -23.44 -5.29
C TRP A 128 15.44 -23.59 -5.48
N GLY A 129 16.23 -23.35 -4.44
CA GLY A 129 17.68 -23.52 -4.48
C GLY A 129 18.12 -24.85 -3.87
N ILE A 130 18.95 -25.59 -4.61
CA ILE A 130 19.58 -26.85 -4.22
C ILE A 130 21.09 -26.62 -4.12
N ASN A 131 21.66 -26.86 -2.95
CA ASN A 131 23.09 -26.71 -2.73
C ASN A 131 23.87 -27.90 -3.35
N ALA A 132 25.20 -27.77 -3.45
CA ALA A 132 26.11 -28.82 -3.88
C ALA A 132 26.44 -29.84 -2.77
N THR A 133 25.77 -29.78 -1.62
CA THR A 133 26.00 -30.70 -0.51
C THR A 133 25.44 -32.10 -0.81
N PRO A 134 26.04 -33.17 -0.26
CA PRO A 134 25.53 -34.53 -0.45
C PRO A 134 24.07 -34.70 -0.04
N ALA A 135 23.64 -34.05 1.03
CA ALA A 135 22.25 -34.12 1.51
C ALA A 135 21.28 -33.42 0.54
N ALA A 136 21.61 -32.24 0.01
CA ALA A 136 20.80 -31.56 -0.99
C ALA A 136 20.68 -32.37 -2.29
N ARG A 137 21.78 -33.00 -2.72
CA ARG A 137 21.79 -33.87 -3.91
C ARG A 137 20.97 -35.15 -3.70
N ALA A 138 21.06 -35.76 -2.52
CA ALA A 138 20.22 -36.90 -2.16
C ALA A 138 18.73 -36.55 -2.14
N TYR A 139 18.38 -35.34 -1.65
CA TYR A 139 17.00 -34.84 -1.66
C TYR A 139 16.42 -34.75 -3.09
N ILE A 140 17.13 -34.10 -4.02
CA ILE A 140 16.62 -33.94 -5.40
C ILE A 140 16.61 -35.29 -6.14
N HIS A 141 17.56 -36.17 -5.84
CA HIS A 141 17.57 -37.54 -6.34
C HIS A 141 16.34 -38.34 -5.86
N ASP A 142 16.01 -38.27 -4.58
CA ASP A 142 14.82 -38.90 -4.02
C ASP A 142 13.52 -38.35 -4.60
N ALA A 143 13.46 -37.05 -4.89
CA ALA A 143 12.33 -36.45 -5.58
C ALA A 143 12.17 -37.04 -6.99
N ASN A 144 13.29 -37.22 -7.72
CA ASN A 144 13.28 -37.85 -9.03
C ASN A 144 12.84 -39.32 -8.98
N LEU A 145 13.38 -40.12 -8.03
CA LEU A 145 12.95 -41.50 -7.82
C LEU A 145 11.45 -41.60 -7.48
N ALA A 146 10.92 -40.66 -6.69
CA ALA A 146 9.50 -40.57 -6.41
C ALA A 146 8.70 -40.25 -7.69
N CYS A 147 9.20 -39.37 -8.56
CA CYS A 147 8.63 -39.13 -9.87
C CYS A 147 8.68 -40.34 -10.82
N GLU A 148 9.59 -41.29 -10.66
CA GLU A 148 9.63 -42.51 -11.48
C GLU A 148 8.76 -43.63 -10.92
N SER A 149 8.75 -43.78 -9.59
CA SER A 149 8.14 -44.92 -8.90
C SER A 149 6.67 -44.73 -8.52
N ILE A 150 6.23 -43.49 -8.25
CA ILE A 150 4.87 -43.23 -7.77
C ILE A 150 3.94 -42.99 -8.98
N SER A 151 2.95 -43.87 -9.15
CA SER A 151 1.94 -43.78 -10.22
C SER A 151 0.84 -42.74 -9.96
N LEU A 152 0.87 -42.05 -8.81
CA LEU A 152 -0.10 -41.02 -8.44
C LEU A 152 -0.05 -39.83 -9.40
N ARG A 153 -1.23 -39.31 -9.75
CA ARG A 153 -1.37 -38.09 -10.57
C ARG A 153 -1.24 -36.84 -9.69
N ALA A 154 -0.02 -36.31 -9.58
CA ALA A 154 0.29 -35.14 -8.78
C ALA A 154 1.25 -34.18 -9.51
N THR A 155 1.29 -32.93 -9.05
CA THR A 155 2.23 -31.89 -9.48
C THR A 155 3.61 -32.07 -8.82
N ASP A 156 4.62 -31.39 -9.36
CA ASP A 156 5.97 -31.25 -8.81
C ASP A 156 6.01 -31.02 -7.29
N ASP A 157 5.20 -30.11 -6.77
CA ASP A 157 5.19 -29.79 -5.34
C ASP A 157 4.79 -30.97 -4.43
N TYR A 158 4.12 -32.00 -4.94
CA TYR A 158 3.87 -33.24 -4.21
C TYR A 158 5.17 -34.05 -4.02
N PHE A 159 5.95 -34.21 -5.07
CA PHE A 159 7.15 -35.06 -5.05
C PHE A 159 8.31 -34.37 -4.33
N PHE A 160 8.44 -33.04 -4.47
CA PHE A 160 9.34 -32.26 -3.62
C PHE A 160 9.00 -32.39 -2.13
N GLU A 161 7.70 -32.46 -1.81
CA GLU A 161 7.22 -32.65 -0.45
C GLU A 161 7.48 -34.08 0.07
N GLU A 162 7.33 -35.12 -0.75
CA GLU A 162 7.68 -36.49 -0.37
C GLU A 162 9.19 -36.65 -0.09
N ALA A 163 10.03 -36.12 -0.98
CA ALA A 163 11.48 -36.10 -0.78
C ALA A 163 11.85 -35.30 0.49
N TRP A 164 11.16 -34.20 0.75
CA TRP A 164 11.37 -33.38 1.94
C TRP A 164 11.01 -34.16 3.20
N ARG A 165 9.85 -34.83 3.23
CA ARG A 165 9.43 -35.66 4.37
C ARG A 165 10.39 -36.81 4.66
N LYS A 166 10.96 -37.42 3.62
CA LYS A 166 11.96 -38.49 3.75
C LYS A 166 13.29 -37.98 4.31
N ASN A 167 13.71 -36.79 3.91
CA ASN A 167 15.05 -36.27 4.17
C ASN A 167 15.11 -35.20 5.28
N ALA A 168 13.98 -34.71 5.79
CA ALA A 168 13.88 -33.55 6.68
C ALA A 168 14.80 -33.63 7.92
N ASP A 169 14.96 -34.82 8.52
CA ASP A 169 15.81 -35.01 9.71
C ASP A 169 17.31 -34.80 9.44
N ARG A 170 17.71 -34.75 8.16
CA ARG A 170 19.11 -34.64 7.71
C ARG A 170 19.38 -33.38 6.88
N LEU A 171 18.35 -32.61 6.55
CA LEU A 171 18.46 -31.40 5.73
C LEU A 171 18.46 -30.15 6.62
N SER A 172 19.48 -29.32 6.46
CA SER A 172 19.39 -27.92 6.80
C SER A 172 18.60 -27.17 5.72
N PHE A 173 17.81 -26.17 6.11
CA PHE A 173 17.04 -25.37 5.17
C PHE A 173 17.07 -23.88 5.52
N GLN A 174 16.97 -23.04 4.50
CA GLN A 174 16.85 -21.60 4.62
C GLN A 174 15.53 -21.13 4.01
N MET A 175 14.81 -20.25 4.71
CA MET A 175 13.52 -19.73 4.24
C MET A 175 13.67 -18.28 3.79
N ILE A 176 13.23 -17.98 2.57
CA ILE A 176 13.21 -16.62 2.04
C ILE A 176 12.00 -15.89 2.62
N PRO A 177 12.18 -14.68 3.21
CA PRO A 177 11.07 -13.89 3.72
C PRO A 177 10.06 -13.56 2.62
N ALA A 178 8.76 -13.64 2.93
CA ALA A 178 7.69 -13.30 2.00
C ALA A 178 7.71 -11.82 1.54
N THR A 179 8.40 -10.95 2.29
CA THR A 179 8.65 -9.54 1.94
C THR A 179 9.59 -9.38 0.75
N MET A 180 10.33 -10.42 0.37
CA MET A 180 11.21 -10.41 -0.81
C MET A 180 10.47 -10.64 -2.13
N VAL A 181 9.14 -10.86 -2.08
CA VAL A 181 8.25 -11.01 -3.23
C VAL A 181 7.64 -9.66 -3.59
N VAL A 182 7.76 -9.23 -4.84
CA VAL A 182 7.18 -7.97 -5.32
C VAL A 182 5.65 -7.99 -5.11
N GLY A 183 5.10 -6.89 -4.57
CA GLY A 183 3.67 -6.74 -4.25
C GLY A 183 3.26 -7.27 -2.88
N ARG A 184 4.16 -7.89 -2.13
CA ARG A 184 3.95 -8.14 -0.69
C ARG A 184 4.52 -6.99 0.11
N ALA A 185 3.89 -6.69 1.25
CA ALA A 185 4.19 -5.51 2.05
C ALA A 185 5.70 -5.42 2.35
N ALA A 186 6.40 -4.57 1.60
CA ALA A 186 7.74 -4.16 1.93
C ALA A 186 7.63 -3.30 3.19
N GLU A 187 8.14 -3.83 4.30
CA GLU A 187 8.54 -2.99 5.41
C GLU A 187 9.82 -2.24 5.02
N ALA A 188 10.02 -1.07 5.64
CA ALA A 188 11.09 -0.16 5.28
C ALA A 188 12.46 -0.85 5.35
N GLY A 189 13.19 -0.87 4.22
CA GLY A 189 14.62 -1.16 4.17
C GLY A 189 15.08 -2.30 3.27
N GLN A 190 14.20 -3.21 2.82
CA GLN A 190 14.58 -4.30 1.91
C GLN A 190 13.83 -4.21 0.57
N ARG A 191 14.58 -4.11 -0.53
CA ARG A 191 14.04 -4.17 -1.89
C ARG A 191 13.62 -5.63 -2.19
N PRO A 192 12.38 -5.91 -2.60
CA PRO A 192 12.03 -7.25 -3.06
C PRO A 192 12.83 -7.60 -4.32
N PHE A 193 13.20 -8.87 -4.48
CA PHE A 193 13.97 -9.33 -5.64
C PHE A 193 13.18 -10.24 -6.56
N PHE A 194 12.16 -10.94 -6.04
CA PHE A 194 11.45 -12.00 -6.74
C PHE A 194 10.07 -11.52 -7.22
N CYS A 195 9.82 -11.64 -8.52
CA CYS A 195 8.52 -11.38 -9.15
C CYS A 195 7.82 -12.71 -9.43
N PHE A 196 6.65 -12.91 -8.81
CA PHE A 196 5.84 -14.12 -9.04
C PHE A 196 4.90 -13.92 -10.23
N GLY A 197 4.92 -14.84 -11.19
CA GLY A 197 4.02 -14.85 -12.34
C GLY A 197 2.58 -15.21 -11.97
N ALA A 198 1.61 -14.57 -12.60
CA ALA A 198 0.19 -14.95 -12.49
C ALA A 198 -0.10 -16.08 -13.51
N SER A 199 0.18 -17.33 -13.18
CA SER A 199 -0.17 -18.44 -14.10
C SER A 199 -1.69 -18.61 -14.19
N GLY A 200 -2.26 -18.34 -15.38
CA GLY A 200 -3.70 -18.32 -15.64
C GLY A 200 -4.44 -19.67 -15.52
N ASN A 201 -3.74 -20.78 -15.29
CA ASN A 201 -4.31 -22.13 -15.32
C ASN A 201 -4.57 -22.77 -13.94
N VAL A 202 -4.09 -22.17 -12.85
CA VAL A 202 -4.23 -22.75 -11.49
C VAL A 202 -5.69 -22.87 -11.04
N ALA A 203 -6.56 -21.94 -11.49
CA ALA A 203 -7.98 -21.97 -11.15
C ALA A 203 -8.74 -23.11 -11.86
N ALA A 204 -8.35 -23.49 -13.08
CA ALA A 204 -9.06 -24.46 -13.91
C ALA A 204 -8.82 -25.93 -13.50
N PHE A 205 -7.73 -26.22 -12.78
CA PHE A 205 -7.33 -27.60 -12.40
C PHE A 205 -7.33 -27.86 -10.88
N LYS A 206 -7.78 -26.89 -10.09
CA LYS A 206 -7.92 -27.03 -8.63
C LYS A 206 -9.00 -28.06 -8.30
N GLY A 207 -8.57 -29.29 -7.97
CA GLY A 207 -9.46 -30.42 -7.65
C GLY A 207 -9.25 -31.68 -8.51
N LYS A 208 -8.46 -31.61 -9.59
CA LYS A 208 -8.12 -32.75 -10.46
C LYS A 208 -6.77 -33.41 -10.13
N ALA A 209 -5.93 -32.75 -9.34
CA ALA A 209 -4.62 -33.25 -8.90
C ALA A 209 -4.68 -33.80 -7.47
N ALA A 210 -3.97 -34.89 -7.22
CA ALA A 210 -3.86 -35.45 -5.87
C ALA A 210 -3.14 -34.48 -4.93
N GLN A 211 -3.63 -34.41 -3.68
CA GLN A 211 -3.07 -33.57 -2.63
C GLN A 211 -2.81 -34.41 -1.38
N HIS A 212 -1.79 -34.04 -0.60
CA HIS A 212 -1.60 -34.58 0.74
C HIS A 212 -2.80 -34.21 1.62
N SER A 213 -3.37 -35.21 2.30
CA SER A 213 -4.39 -34.97 3.33
C SER A 213 -3.73 -34.31 4.55
N ARG A 214 -4.41 -33.35 5.17
CA ARG A 214 -3.97 -32.79 6.46
C ARG A 214 -3.97 -33.91 7.51
N GLN A 215 -2.89 -34.05 8.27
CA GLN A 215 -2.84 -35.05 9.33
C GLN A 215 -4.01 -34.85 10.33
N PRO A 216 -4.75 -35.92 10.68
CA PRO A 216 -5.80 -35.86 11.70
C PRO A 216 -5.14 -35.86 13.09
N GLY A 217 -4.68 -34.70 13.53
CA GLY A 217 -3.85 -34.59 14.73
C GLY A 217 -3.81 -33.21 15.36
N ALA A 218 -4.92 -32.48 15.38
CA ALA A 218 -5.12 -31.35 16.29
C ALA A 218 -6.62 -31.20 16.56
N ARG A 219 -7.05 -31.43 17.80
CA ARG A 219 -8.44 -31.25 18.25
C ARG A 219 -8.85 -29.79 18.07
N ALA A 220 -9.42 -29.45 16.92
CA ALA A 220 -10.28 -28.29 16.75
C ALA A 220 -11.73 -28.78 16.73
N THR A 221 -12.54 -28.28 17.67
CA THR A 221 -13.96 -28.64 17.82
C THR A 221 -14.75 -28.34 16.53
N PRO A 222 -15.39 -29.35 15.88
CA PRO A 222 -15.94 -29.18 14.53
C PRO A 222 -17.25 -28.37 14.43
N ALA A 223 -17.88 -28.01 15.54
CA ALA A 223 -19.28 -27.56 15.52
C ALA A 223 -19.50 -26.07 15.21
N ARG A 224 -18.47 -25.21 15.32
CA ARG A 224 -18.64 -23.74 15.25
C ARG A 224 -18.29 -23.11 13.89
N GLN A 225 -17.44 -23.76 13.09
CA GLN A 225 -17.02 -23.24 11.77
C GLN A 225 -17.99 -23.58 10.63
N ALA A 226 -18.62 -24.75 10.64
CA ALA A 226 -19.56 -25.18 9.58
C ALA A 226 -20.81 -24.28 9.52
N ARG A 227 -21.40 -23.94 10.68
CA ARG A 227 -22.56 -23.00 10.75
C ARG A 227 -22.22 -21.60 10.25
N SER A 228 -20.99 -21.12 10.48
CA SER A 228 -20.57 -19.78 10.03
C SER A 228 -20.41 -19.65 8.51
N ARG A 229 -20.09 -20.75 7.80
CA ARG A 229 -19.89 -20.75 6.35
C ARG A 229 -21.22 -20.79 5.58
N GLY A 230 -22.17 -21.61 6.04
CA GLY A 230 -23.52 -21.66 5.45
C GLY A 230 -24.28 -20.34 5.60
N MET A 231 -24.20 -19.70 6.78
CA MET A 231 -24.84 -18.40 7.01
C MET A 231 -24.17 -17.25 6.22
N ARG A 232 -22.85 -17.33 5.98
CA ARG A 232 -22.12 -16.32 5.19
C ARG A 232 -22.40 -16.42 3.69
N ALA A 233 -22.53 -17.63 3.15
CA ALA A 233 -22.89 -17.83 1.75
C ALA A 233 -24.31 -17.31 1.48
N LEU A 234 -25.26 -17.64 2.35
CA LEU A 234 -26.63 -17.16 2.26
C LEU A 234 -26.68 -15.63 2.35
N ALA A 235 -25.98 -15.01 3.32
CA ALA A 235 -25.93 -13.55 3.47
C ALA A 235 -25.30 -12.83 2.27
N LEU A 236 -24.31 -13.44 1.59
CA LEU A 236 -23.71 -12.87 0.37
C LEU A 236 -24.67 -12.93 -0.82
N GLU A 237 -25.45 -14.00 -0.93
CA GLU A 237 -26.42 -14.21 -1.99
C GLU A 237 -27.64 -13.30 -1.81
N THR A 238 -28.10 -13.10 -0.57
CA THR A 238 -29.13 -12.11 -0.24
C THR A 238 -28.62 -10.68 -0.47
N ALA A 239 -27.37 -10.38 -0.13
CA ALA A 239 -26.78 -9.05 -0.37
C ALA A 239 -26.69 -8.73 -1.86
N ARG A 240 -26.38 -9.70 -2.73
CA ARG A 240 -26.35 -9.52 -4.20
C ARG A 240 -27.73 -9.36 -4.81
N GLN A 241 -28.72 -10.09 -4.33
CA GLN A 241 -30.11 -9.95 -4.80
C GLN A 241 -30.74 -8.61 -4.39
N VAL A 242 -30.42 -8.11 -3.20
CA VAL A 242 -30.90 -6.80 -2.72
C VAL A 242 -30.21 -5.64 -3.46
N GLN A 243 -28.97 -5.82 -3.92
CA GLN A 243 -28.23 -4.79 -4.67
C GLN A 243 -28.77 -4.57 -6.10
N GLY A 244 -29.44 -5.56 -6.69
CA GLY A 244 -30.00 -5.49 -8.05
C GLY A 244 -31.45 -5.00 -8.15
N ALA A 245 -32.14 -4.82 -7.02
CA ALA A 245 -33.60 -4.59 -6.99
C ALA A 245 -34.04 -3.28 -6.30
N LEU A 246 -33.12 -2.36 -5.98
CA LEU A 246 -33.44 -1.14 -5.22
C LEU A 246 -33.61 0.10 -6.13
N PRO A 247 -34.72 0.85 -6.00
CA PRO A 247 -34.93 2.13 -6.71
C PRO A 247 -33.98 3.24 -6.22
N ASP A 248 -33.69 4.19 -7.11
CA ASP A 248 -32.64 5.22 -6.96
C ASP A 248 -32.76 6.09 -5.68
N GLY A 249 -33.96 6.23 -5.11
CA GLY A 249 -34.24 7.10 -3.96
C GLY A 249 -33.80 6.59 -2.56
N LEU A 250 -33.46 5.30 -2.40
CA LEU A 250 -33.09 4.71 -1.08
C LEU A 250 -31.59 4.45 -0.93
N SER A 251 -30.77 4.92 -1.86
CA SER A 251 -29.34 4.59 -1.95
C SER A 251 -28.44 5.34 -0.96
N VAL A 252 -28.90 6.42 -0.35
CA VAL A 252 -28.07 7.32 0.48
C VAL A 252 -27.71 6.73 1.87
N PRO A 253 -28.61 6.05 2.62
CA PRO A 253 -28.27 5.47 3.93
C PRO A 253 -27.39 4.22 3.82
N LEU A 254 -27.59 3.39 2.79
CA LEU A 254 -26.80 2.18 2.53
C LEU A 254 -25.39 2.52 2.00
N ARG A 255 -25.22 3.61 1.25
CA ARG A 255 -23.89 4.12 0.86
C ARG A 255 -23.03 4.48 2.08
N ARG A 256 -23.62 5.08 3.12
CA ARG A 256 -22.92 5.37 4.40
C ARG A 256 -22.42 4.11 5.12
N LEU A 257 -23.04 2.95 4.88
CA LEU A 257 -22.61 1.66 5.43
C LEU A 257 -21.42 1.08 4.64
N SER A 258 -21.40 1.25 3.32
CA SER A 258 -20.26 0.90 2.46
C SER A 258 -19.02 1.73 2.79
N ASP A 259 -19.18 3.00 3.16
CA ASP A 259 -18.08 3.87 3.60
C ASP A 259 -17.43 3.45 4.92
N ARG A 260 -18.16 2.70 5.76
CA ARG A 260 -17.66 2.18 7.05
C ARG A 260 -16.89 0.87 6.92
N ILE A 261 -17.06 0.16 5.81
CA ILE A 261 -16.48 -1.16 5.61
C ILE A 261 -15.48 -1.03 4.48
N GLY A 262 -14.21 -0.90 4.86
CA GLY A 262 -13.08 -0.97 3.92
C GLY A 262 -13.16 -2.27 3.12
N PHE A 263 -13.72 -2.17 1.91
CA PHE A 263 -14.02 -3.32 1.06
C PHE A 263 -12.77 -3.99 0.48
N THR A 264 -11.59 -3.44 0.77
CA THR A 264 -10.29 -3.98 0.37
C THR A 264 -9.74 -5.06 1.32
N GLU A 265 -10.36 -5.29 2.48
CA GLU A 265 -9.90 -6.34 3.43
C GLU A 265 -10.54 -7.73 3.16
N TYR A 266 -11.45 -7.86 2.17
CA TYR A 266 -12.36 -9.01 2.05
C TYR A 266 -11.94 -10.11 1.05
N LEU A 267 -10.82 -9.99 0.35
CA LEU A 267 -10.42 -10.94 -0.72
C LEU A 267 -9.05 -11.59 -0.53
N SER A 268 -8.64 -11.84 0.72
CA SER A 268 -7.49 -12.71 1.00
C SER A 268 -7.83 -13.73 2.10
N PRO A 269 -7.37 -14.99 1.99
CA PRO A 269 -7.58 -15.98 3.04
C PRO A 269 -7.02 -15.43 4.35
N SER A 270 -7.94 -15.19 5.29
CA SER A 270 -7.72 -14.56 6.59
C SER A 270 -6.34 -14.88 7.17
N GLN A 271 -5.42 -13.94 7.02
CA GLN A 271 -4.12 -13.99 7.66
C GLN A 271 -4.36 -13.82 9.17
N PRO A 272 -3.81 -14.69 10.05
CA PRO A 272 -3.76 -14.37 11.47
C PRO A 272 -3.01 -13.06 11.60
N ARG A 273 -3.69 -12.05 12.15
CA ARG A 273 -3.08 -10.75 12.43
C ARG A 273 -1.85 -11.03 13.31
N PRO A 274 -0.66 -10.47 13.00
CA PRO A 274 0.42 -10.44 13.97
C PRO A 274 -0.14 -9.92 15.30
N GLN A 275 0.39 -10.40 16.42
CA GLN A 275 0.00 -9.88 17.73
C GLN A 275 0.30 -8.38 17.73
N GLY A 276 -0.72 -7.57 17.46
CA GLY A 276 -0.69 -6.12 17.40
C GLY A 276 -1.63 -5.56 18.46
N LEU A 277 -1.67 -4.25 18.61
CA LEU A 277 -2.57 -3.58 19.53
C LEU A 277 -4.00 -4.02 19.19
N SER A 278 -4.75 -4.43 20.22
CA SER A 278 -6.15 -4.80 20.01
C SER A 278 -6.92 -3.57 19.49
N PRO A 279 -7.99 -3.76 18.72
CA PRO A 279 -8.79 -2.63 18.22
C PRO A 279 -9.24 -1.67 19.33
N GLY A 280 -9.56 -2.19 20.52
CA GLY A 280 -9.89 -1.38 21.68
C GLY A 280 -8.71 -0.58 22.25
N SER A 281 -7.50 -1.14 22.23
CA SER A 281 -6.30 -0.38 22.63
C SER A 281 -5.95 0.71 21.62
N ILE A 282 -6.02 0.43 20.32
CA ILE A 282 -5.84 1.43 19.25
C ILE A 282 -6.83 2.56 19.43
N TYR A 283 -8.12 2.24 19.59
CA TYR A 283 -9.17 3.23 19.79
C TYR A 283 -8.85 4.15 20.98
N ARG A 284 -8.51 3.59 22.15
CA ARG A 284 -8.23 4.40 23.35
C ARG A 284 -6.97 5.26 23.20
N ILE A 285 -5.90 4.73 22.62
CA ILE A 285 -4.66 5.49 22.39
C ILE A 285 -4.94 6.69 21.48
N ILE A 286 -5.63 6.46 20.35
CA ILE A 286 -5.93 7.54 19.40
C ILE A 286 -6.95 8.51 19.98
N HIS A 287 -7.95 8.02 20.71
CA HIS A 287 -8.94 8.88 21.37
C HIS A 287 -8.26 9.83 22.35
N ASP A 288 -7.49 9.31 23.29
CA ASP A 288 -6.79 10.13 24.29
C ASP A 288 -5.80 11.11 23.60
N ALA A 289 -5.17 10.70 22.49
CA ALA A 289 -4.31 11.58 21.71
C ALA A 289 -5.05 12.74 21.03
N ARG A 290 -6.24 12.48 20.46
CA ARG A 290 -7.10 13.52 19.87
C ARG A 290 -7.61 14.52 20.89
N GLU A 291 -7.84 14.08 22.13
CA GLU A 291 -8.20 14.94 23.27
C GLU A 291 -7.00 15.67 23.89
N GLY A 292 -5.77 15.38 23.43
CA GLY A 292 -4.55 16.01 23.95
C GLY A 292 -4.04 15.43 25.28
N ASP A 293 -4.55 14.29 25.74
CA ASP A 293 -4.14 13.65 27.01
C ASP A 293 -2.84 12.86 26.84
N ALA A 294 -1.72 13.58 26.78
CA ALA A 294 -0.41 13.00 26.62
C ALA A 294 -0.02 12.04 27.77
N ALA A 295 -0.55 12.24 28.98
CA ALA A 295 -0.26 11.40 30.12
C ALA A 295 -0.91 10.02 30.00
N GLN A 296 -2.18 9.97 29.61
CA GLN A 296 -2.89 8.71 29.35
C GLN A 296 -2.31 7.96 28.16
N VAL A 297 -1.96 8.68 27.08
CA VAL A 297 -1.29 8.06 25.92
C VAL A 297 0.02 7.38 26.34
N ARG A 298 0.89 8.07 27.09
CA ARG A 298 2.15 7.49 27.61
C ARG A 298 1.89 6.27 28.49
N THR A 299 0.92 6.34 29.40
CA THR A 299 0.56 5.23 30.29
C THR A 299 0.12 4.00 29.48
N ARG A 300 -0.71 4.18 28.44
CA ARG A 300 -1.19 3.07 27.60
C ARG A 300 -0.09 2.46 26.75
N ILE A 301 0.79 3.29 26.19
CA ILE A 301 1.94 2.82 25.42
C ILE A 301 2.88 2.01 26.32
N ALA A 302 3.22 2.54 27.51
CA ALA A 302 4.06 1.85 28.48
C ALA A 302 3.45 0.50 28.93
N ALA A 303 2.13 0.46 29.18
CA ALA A 303 1.44 -0.77 29.52
C ALA A 303 1.45 -1.80 28.36
N ALA A 304 1.42 -1.34 27.11
CA ALA A 304 1.51 -2.21 25.94
C ALA A 304 2.94 -2.74 25.72
N SER A 305 3.96 -1.88 25.83
CA SER A 305 5.36 -2.24 25.65
C SER A 305 5.91 -3.11 26.77
N ALA A 306 5.36 -3.01 27.99
CA ALA A 306 5.75 -3.86 29.12
C ALA A 306 5.40 -5.35 28.91
N ARG A 307 4.45 -5.67 28.02
CA ARG A 307 3.94 -7.04 27.82
C ARG A 307 4.46 -7.71 26.55
N ARG A 308 4.94 -6.93 25.57
CA ARG A 308 5.44 -7.44 24.29
C ARG A 308 6.25 -6.37 23.54
N LEU A 309 7.05 -6.83 22.58
CA LEU A 309 7.65 -5.95 21.59
C LEU A 309 6.56 -5.37 20.67
N LEU A 310 6.67 -4.07 20.41
CA LEU A 310 5.77 -3.33 19.55
C LEU A 310 6.26 -3.44 18.10
N GLY A 311 5.43 -4.06 17.25
CA GLY A 311 5.74 -4.24 15.84
C GLY A 311 5.46 -2.99 15.01
N PRO A 312 5.78 -3.00 13.71
CA PRO A 312 5.62 -1.83 12.84
C PRO A 312 4.18 -1.28 12.77
N ALA A 313 3.17 -2.15 12.82
CA ALA A 313 1.77 -1.74 12.89
C ALA A 313 1.42 -1.02 14.21
N ASP A 314 2.06 -1.39 15.33
CA ASP A 314 1.87 -0.71 16.61
C ASP A 314 2.57 0.66 16.60
N GLN A 315 3.79 0.69 16.06
CA GLN A 315 4.57 1.92 15.91
C GLN A 315 3.85 2.92 14.99
N ALA A 316 3.17 2.43 13.95
CA ALA A 316 2.32 3.27 13.11
C ALA A 316 1.20 3.96 13.91
N VAL A 317 0.49 3.22 14.77
CA VAL A 317 -0.55 3.78 15.64
C VAL A 317 0.04 4.78 16.65
N ILE A 318 1.20 4.45 17.22
CA ILE A 318 1.89 5.31 18.18
C ILE A 318 2.36 6.60 17.52
N GLY A 319 2.94 6.54 16.32
CA GLY A 319 3.35 7.70 15.55
C GLY A 319 2.16 8.61 15.22
N ALA A 320 1.01 8.05 14.84
CA ALA A 320 -0.22 8.83 14.66
C ALA A 320 -0.67 9.53 15.95
N ALA A 321 -0.64 8.80 17.08
CA ALA A 321 -0.99 9.37 18.39
C ALA A 321 -0.03 10.49 18.79
N GLN A 322 1.27 10.32 18.56
CA GLN A 322 2.27 11.35 18.80
C GLN A 322 2.06 12.57 17.90
N ALA A 323 1.69 12.37 16.62
CA ALA A 323 1.35 13.47 15.72
C ALA A 323 0.15 14.29 16.24
N PHE A 324 -0.93 13.64 16.69
CA PHE A 324 -2.05 14.35 17.31
C PHE A 324 -1.63 15.20 18.51
N LEU A 325 -0.82 14.62 19.42
CA LEU A 325 -0.31 15.34 20.59
C LEU A 325 0.59 16.51 20.19
N ASP A 326 1.44 16.33 19.17
CA ASP A 326 2.30 17.38 18.65
C ASP A 326 1.48 18.53 18.06
N TYR A 327 0.47 18.24 17.23
CA TYR A 327 -0.42 19.27 16.69
C TYR A 327 -1.23 19.99 17.78
N GLY A 328 -1.67 19.26 18.81
CA GLY A 328 -2.40 19.80 19.95
C GLY A 328 -1.53 20.57 20.96
N ALA A 329 -0.21 20.61 20.77
CA ALA A 329 0.70 21.34 21.65
C ALA A 329 1.00 22.76 21.12
N GLY A 330 1.21 23.69 22.04
CA GLY A 330 1.60 25.08 21.74
C GLY A 330 0.79 26.11 22.53
N PRO A 331 1.16 27.41 22.42
CA PRO A 331 0.44 28.50 23.07
C PRO A 331 -0.84 28.91 22.31
N GLY A 332 -1.83 29.45 23.01
CA GLY A 332 -3.04 30.02 22.42
C GLY A 332 -4.25 29.08 22.41
N ALA A 333 -5.42 29.62 22.05
CA ALA A 333 -6.66 28.84 22.01
C ALA A 333 -6.64 27.86 20.82
N PRO A 334 -6.94 26.57 21.03
CA PRO A 334 -6.82 25.56 19.98
C PRO A 334 -7.85 25.77 18.86
N LEU A 335 -7.43 25.52 17.62
CA LEU A 335 -8.31 25.42 16.46
C LEU A 335 -8.89 24.00 16.39
N ARG A 336 -10.21 23.88 16.34
CA ARG A 336 -10.86 22.60 16.04
C ARG A 336 -10.85 22.40 14.53
N LEU A 337 -10.31 21.28 14.07
CA LEU A 337 -10.18 20.96 12.64
C LEU A 337 -10.68 19.56 12.36
N HIS A 338 -11.51 19.42 11.35
CA HIS A 338 -11.83 18.11 10.78
C HIS A 338 -10.85 17.76 9.66
N TRP A 339 -10.19 16.59 9.78
CA TRP A 339 -9.44 15.95 8.70
C TRP A 339 -9.56 14.43 8.79
N TRP A 340 -9.23 13.75 7.69
CA TRP A 340 -9.18 12.30 7.64
C TRP A 340 -7.86 11.79 8.21
N ASP A 341 -7.88 10.96 9.25
CA ASP A 341 -6.67 10.61 9.98
C ASP A 341 -6.14 9.19 9.71
N LYS A 342 -6.74 8.50 8.73
CA LYS A 342 -6.41 7.11 8.37
C LYS A 342 -5.84 7.01 6.95
N PRO A 343 -5.02 5.99 6.65
CA PRO A 343 -4.55 4.92 7.54
C PRO A 343 -3.53 5.43 8.58
N TYR A 344 -3.25 4.64 9.62
CA TYR A 344 -2.12 4.92 10.50
C TYR A 344 -0.80 4.39 9.89
N PRO A 345 0.33 5.12 10.00
CA PRO A 345 0.54 6.32 10.82
C PRO A 345 -0.12 7.59 10.28
N GLY A 346 -0.30 7.69 8.96
CA GLY A 346 -0.99 8.78 8.30
C GLY A 346 -0.89 8.62 6.79
N ASN A 347 -1.56 9.49 6.06
CA ASN A 347 -1.36 9.71 4.64
C ASN A 347 -1.00 11.18 4.45
N TYR A 348 0.15 11.46 3.82
CA TYR A 348 0.72 12.81 3.67
C TYR A 348 -0.33 13.88 3.37
N GLY A 349 -1.16 13.66 2.34
CA GLY A 349 -2.15 14.64 1.90
C GLY A 349 -3.24 14.94 2.94
N ASP A 350 -3.64 13.94 3.74
CA ASP A 350 -4.69 14.15 4.74
C ASP A 350 -4.16 14.85 6.01
N TRP A 351 -2.85 14.81 6.24
CA TRP A 351 -2.19 15.50 7.35
C TRP A 351 -1.62 16.87 6.98
N LEU A 352 -1.81 17.34 5.74
CA LEU A 352 -1.45 18.71 5.36
C LEU A 352 -2.34 19.75 6.04
N SER A 353 -3.63 19.48 6.25
CA SER A 353 -4.57 20.42 6.89
C SER A 353 -4.10 20.86 8.29
N PRO A 354 -3.80 19.94 9.24
CA PRO A 354 -3.32 20.34 10.55
C PRO A 354 -1.95 21.02 10.50
N LEU A 355 -1.04 20.62 9.59
CA LEU A 355 0.25 21.28 9.39
C LEU A 355 0.09 22.73 8.95
N ILE A 356 -0.68 22.96 7.89
CA ILE A 356 -0.88 24.28 7.31
C ILE A 356 -1.53 25.23 8.31
N LEU A 357 -2.62 24.81 8.97
CA LEU A 357 -3.31 25.65 9.93
C LEU A 357 -2.47 25.94 11.17
N ALA A 358 -1.84 24.91 11.75
CA ALA A 358 -0.99 25.11 12.93
C ALA A 358 0.14 26.11 12.67
N THR A 359 0.78 26.03 11.50
CA THR A 359 1.87 26.93 11.13
C THR A 359 1.39 28.31 10.70
N ALA A 360 0.32 28.40 9.90
CA ALA A 360 -0.21 29.68 9.43
C ALA A 360 -0.76 30.54 10.57
N THR A 361 -1.33 29.93 11.61
CA THR A 361 -1.91 30.67 12.74
C THR A 361 -1.04 30.66 14.00
N GLY A 362 -0.01 29.82 14.07
CA GLY A 362 0.80 29.64 15.29
C GLY A 362 0.04 29.06 16.48
N ARG A 363 -1.08 28.35 16.24
CA ARG A 363 -1.99 27.84 17.29
C ARG A 363 -2.02 26.31 17.30
N PRO A 364 -2.30 25.68 18.45
CA PRO A 364 -2.59 24.26 18.52
C PRO A 364 -3.79 23.88 17.65
N VAL A 365 -3.76 22.68 17.08
CA VAL A 365 -4.85 22.11 16.29
C VAL A 365 -5.33 20.82 16.96
N VAL A 366 -6.64 20.76 17.25
CA VAL A 366 -7.29 19.59 17.86
C VAL A 366 -8.27 18.97 16.88
N HIS A 367 -8.38 17.64 16.94
CA HIS A 367 -9.21 16.88 15.99
C HIS A 367 -10.70 17.07 16.26
N GLN A 368 -11.45 17.40 15.21
CA GLN A 368 -12.90 17.37 15.21
C GLN A 368 -13.38 16.13 14.45
N ARG A 369 -14.21 15.31 15.11
CA ARG A 369 -14.82 14.14 14.49
C ARG A 369 -15.92 14.54 13.51
N HIS A 370 -16.01 13.85 12.36
CA HIS A 370 -17.06 14.09 11.37
C HIS A 370 -18.45 13.64 11.83
N ASP A 371 -18.52 12.70 12.77
CA ASP A 371 -19.74 12.05 13.21
C ASP A 371 -20.28 12.59 14.54
N GLU A 372 -19.69 13.67 15.06
CA GLU A 372 -20.12 14.29 16.31
C GLU A 372 -21.41 15.10 16.09
N PRO A 373 -22.54 14.73 16.72
CA PRO A 373 -23.77 15.50 16.61
C PRO A 373 -23.64 16.83 17.34
N GLY A 374 -24.05 17.92 16.69
CA GLY A 374 -23.99 19.25 17.29
C GLY A 374 -22.56 19.74 17.53
N ALA A 375 -21.60 19.31 16.71
CA ALA A 375 -20.22 19.71 16.80
C ALA A 375 -20.08 21.24 16.89
N ALA A 376 -19.22 21.70 17.81
CA ALA A 376 -18.85 23.11 17.91
C ALA A 376 -18.29 23.63 16.57
N PRO A 377 -18.27 24.96 16.35
CA PRO A 377 -17.65 25.54 15.16
C PRO A 377 -16.23 25.01 14.96
N HIS A 378 -15.93 24.55 13.75
CA HIS A 378 -14.67 23.90 13.42
C HIS A 378 -14.30 24.14 11.97
N LEU A 379 -13.00 24.10 11.68
CA LEU A 379 -12.45 24.28 10.36
C LEU A 379 -12.47 22.96 9.58
N MET A 380 -12.52 23.08 8.25
CA MET A 380 -12.22 22.03 7.30
C MET A 380 -11.38 22.62 6.17
N ALA A 381 -10.19 22.05 5.97
CA ALA A 381 -9.21 22.52 5.00
C ALA A 381 -8.57 21.36 4.27
N VAL A 382 -8.15 21.58 3.02
CA VAL A 382 -7.44 20.63 2.14
C VAL A 382 -8.21 19.33 1.86
N GLY A 383 -8.01 18.78 0.66
CA GLY A 383 -8.52 17.46 0.31
C GLY A 383 -9.98 17.39 -0.08
N SER A 384 -10.43 16.16 -0.35
CA SER A 384 -11.75 15.87 -0.93
C SER A 384 -12.76 15.41 0.13
N VAL A 385 -12.72 16.05 1.30
CA VAL A 385 -13.47 15.68 2.50
C VAL A 385 -14.78 16.47 2.68
N GLY A 386 -15.16 17.33 1.71
CA GLY A 386 -16.33 18.20 1.81
C GLY A 386 -17.64 17.47 2.13
N ARG A 387 -17.78 16.19 1.73
CA ARG A 387 -18.94 15.34 2.08
C ARG A 387 -19.19 15.18 3.58
N PHE A 388 -18.19 15.46 4.41
CA PHE A 388 -18.25 15.37 5.87
C PHE A 388 -18.52 16.72 6.55
N ALA A 389 -18.71 17.79 5.77
CA ALA A 389 -19.07 19.08 6.32
C ALA A 389 -20.44 19.03 7.00
N GLN A 390 -20.57 19.81 8.06
CA GLN A 390 -21.78 20.04 8.83
C GLN A 390 -22.11 21.54 8.80
N GLY A 391 -23.30 21.95 9.25
CA GLY A 391 -23.66 23.38 9.31
C GLY A 391 -22.74 24.22 10.21
N SER A 392 -22.03 23.60 11.16
CA SER A 392 -21.02 24.27 12.00
C SER A 392 -19.62 24.33 11.37
N THR A 393 -19.44 23.78 10.17
CA THR A 393 -18.14 23.75 9.49
C THR A 393 -17.82 25.10 8.84
N ILE A 394 -16.58 25.54 9.01
CA ILE A 394 -15.97 26.67 8.33
C ILE A 394 -15.00 26.11 7.29
N VAL A 395 -15.38 26.23 6.02
CA VAL A 395 -14.70 25.60 4.89
C VAL A 395 -13.71 26.58 4.26
N VAL A 396 -12.46 26.13 4.08
CA VAL A 396 -11.40 26.86 3.38
C VAL A 396 -10.65 25.94 2.43
N GLY A 397 -10.78 26.18 1.13
CA GLY A 397 -10.06 25.47 0.07
C GLY A 397 -10.33 23.96 -0.03
N THR A 398 -11.33 23.44 0.69
CA THR A 398 -11.72 22.02 0.63
C THR A 398 -12.50 21.76 -0.66
N GLY A 399 -12.38 20.54 -1.19
CA GLY A 399 -13.15 20.10 -2.34
C GLY A 399 -13.97 18.83 -2.11
N ILE A 400 -14.60 18.38 -3.19
CA ILE A 400 -15.40 17.14 -3.25
C ILE A 400 -14.69 16.03 -4.02
N SER A 401 -15.06 14.79 -3.76
CA SER A 401 -14.53 13.62 -4.49
C SER A 401 -15.44 13.14 -5.61
N ARG A 402 -16.71 13.58 -5.63
CA ARG A 402 -17.71 13.26 -6.64
C ARG A 402 -18.61 14.45 -6.92
N ALA A 403 -19.05 14.61 -8.16
CA ALA A 403 -19.95 15.69 -8.57
C ALA A 403 -21.30 15.69 -7.83
N ASP A 404 -21.80 14.52 -7.46
CA ASP A 404 -23.09 14.34 -6.77
C ASP A 404 -23.01 14.53 -5.24
N THR A 405 -21.88 15.02 -4.73
CA THR A 405 -21.69 15.25 -3.29
C THR A 405 -22.59 16.39 -2.81
N ALA A 406 -23.56 16.06 -1.95
CA ALA A 406 -24.36 17.07 -1.24
C ALA A 406 -23.51 17.75 -0.16
N LEU A 407 -23.36 19.07 -0.28
CA LEU A 407 -22.69 19.92 0.70
C LEU A 407 -23.72 20.69 1.54
N PRO A 408 -23.48 20.91 2.85
CA PRO A 408 -24.42 21.63 3.71
C PRO A 408 -24.52 23.12 3.30
N PRO A 409 -25.69 23.60 2.85
CA PRO A 409 -25.83 24.98 2.36
C PRO A 409 -25.65 26.04 3.45
N ASP A 410 -25.82 25.66 4.72
CA ASP A 410 -25.75 26.51 5.90
C ASP A 410 -24.34 26.58 6.53
N ALA A 411 -23.38 25.80 6.02
CA ALA A 411 -21.99 25.91 6.43
C ALA A 411 -21.37 27.25 5.99
N GLN A 412 -20.32 27.67 6.68
CA GLN A 412 -19.62 28.90 6.34
C GLN A 412 -18.50 28.63 5.34
N TYR A 413 -18.65 29.10 4.10
CA TYR A 413 -17.65 28.94 3.04
C TYR A 413 -16.79 30.18 2.87
N ILE A 414 -15.50 30.08 3.20
CA ILE A 414 -14.50 31.15 2.99
C ILE A 414 -13.89 31.05 1.58
N SER A 415 -13.53 29.82 1.21
CA SER A 415 -13.10 29.45 -0.14
C SER A 415 -13.35 27.95 -0.33
N VAL A 416 -13.31 27.50 -1.57
CA VAL A 416 -13.34 26.07 -1.92
C VAL A 416 -12.18 25.77 -2.87
N ARG A 417 -11.89 24.49 -3.11
CA ARG A 417 -10.75 24.12 -3.96
C ARG A 417 -10.84 24.72 -5.37
N GLY A 418 -12.03 24.72 -5.96
CA GLY A 418 -12.26 25.21 -7.32
C GLY A 418 -13.73 25.38 -7.70
N PRO A 419 -13.99 25.72 -8.97
CA PRO A 419 -15.33 26.08 -9.46
C PRO A 419 -16.31 24.89 -9.45
N HIS A 420 -15.84 23.65 -9.56
CA HIS A 420 -16.74 22.49 -9.52
C HIS A 420 -17.26 22.25 -8.10
N THR A 421 -16.42 22.43 -7.09
CA THR A 421 -16.89 22.40 -5.70
C THR A 421 -17.83 23.57 -5.42
N ALA A 422 -17.55 24.78 -5.94
CA ALA A 422 -18.43 25.93 -5.79
C ALA A 422 -19.81 25.69 -6.44
N GLN A 423 -19.85 25.05 -7.61
CA GLN A 423 -21.09 24.65 -8.26
C GLN A 423 -21.89 23.66 -7.42
N ALA A 424 -21.24 22.68 -6.79
CA ALA A 424 -21.92 21.74 -5.90
C ALA A 424 -22.55 22.43 -4.67
N VAL A 425 -21.87 23.44 -4.11
CA VAL A 425 -22.44 24.28 -3.03
C VAL A 425 -23.68 25.02 -3.53
N ALA A 426 -23.60 25.66 -4.69
CA ALA A 426 -24.73 26.41 -5.27
C ALA A 426 -25.93 25.51 -5.58
N LEU A 427 -25.70 24.30 -6.13
CA LEU A 427 -26.75 23.31 -6.41
C LEU A 427 -27.43 22.79 -5.13
N ALA A 428 -26.71 22.77 -4.00
CA ALA A 428 -27.27 22.43 -2.70
C ALA A 428 -28.05 23.59 -2.04
N GLY A 429 -28.13 24.76 -2.68
CA GLY A 429 -28.76 25.97 -2.14
C GLY A 429 -27.85 26.80 -1.23
N GLY A 430 -26.54 26.54 -1.26
CA GLY A 430 -25.54 27.30 -0.51
C GLY A 430 -25.14 28.62 -1.19
N PRO A 431 -24.20 29.37 -0.60
CA PRO A 431 -23.76 30.66 -1.12
C PRO A 431 -23.00 30.54 -2.45
N ARG A 432 -22.98 31.61 -3.23
CA ARG A 432 -22.09 31.74 -4.38
C ARG A 432 -20.66 32.02 -3.90
N ILE A 433 -19.71 31.20 -4.34
CA ILE A 433 -18.30 31.27 -3.93
C ILE A 433 -17.45 31.57 -5.16
N GLU A 434 -16.63 32.62 -5.07
CA GLU A 434 -15.71 33.03 -6.15
C GLU A 434 -14.23 32.88 -5.79
N ARG A 435 -13.95 32.47 -4.55
CA ARG A 435 -12.58 32.32 -4.04
C ARG A 435 -12.15 30.87 -4.09
N PHE A 436 -11.08 30.59 -4.82
CA PHE A 436 -10.61 29.24 -5.11
C PHE A 436 -9.16 29.00 -4.66
N GLY A 437 -8.77 27.72 -4.65
CA GLY A 437 -7.40 27.28 -4.38
C GLY A 437 -7.34 26.20 -3.30
N ASP A 438 -6.54 25.16 -3.54
CA ASP A 438 -6.22 24.15 -2.54
C ASP A 438 -5.20 24.72 -1.53
N PRO A 439 -5.40 24.62 -0.20
CA PRO A 439 -4.47 25.20 0.76
C PRO A 439 -3.05 24.63 0.70
N ALA A 440 -2.85 23.43 0.14
CA ALA A 440 -1.52 22.86 -0.03
C ALA A 440 -0.58 23.71 -0.92
N VAL A 441 -1.11 24.63 -1.73
CA VAL A 441 -0.28 25.54 -2.54
C VAL A 441 0.50 26.55 -1.70
N VAL A 442 0.11 26.78 -0.43
CA VAL A 442 0.79 27.73 0.46
C VAL A 442 2.05 27.15 1.11
N LEU A 443 2.31 25.85 0.95
CA LEU A 443 3.42 25.16 1.62
C LEU A 443 4.79 25.85 1.41
N PRO A 444 5.19 26.31 0.21
CA PRO A 444 6.48 27.00 0.03
C PRO A 444 6.62 28.29 0.85
N ARG A 445 5.52 28.99 1.13
CA ARG A 445 5.49 30.21 1.94
C ARG A 445 5.62 29.90 3.43
N LEU A 446 5.00 28.81 3.89
CA LEU A 446 5.07 28.37 5.30
C LEU A 446 6.39 27.65 5.60
N PHE A 447 6.92 26.91 4.63
CA PHE A 447 8.12 26.10 4.74
C PHE A 447 9.01 26.32 3.51
N PRO A 448 9.86 27.34 3.53
CA PRO A 448 10.81 27.59 2.45
C PRO A 448 11.81 26.44 2.34
N VAL A 449 11.75 25.70 1.23
CA VAL A 449 12.69 24.63 0.89
C VAL A 449 13.38 25.01 -0.41
N PRO A 450 14.65 25.46 -0.39
CA PRO A 450 15.36 25.82 -1.60
C PRO A 450 15.63 24.56 -2.43
N ARG A 451 15.35 24.63 -3.73
CA ARG A 451 15.76 23.57 -4.66
C ARG A 451 17.28 23.69 -4.88
N PRO A 452 18.06 22.61 -4.70
CA PRO A 452 19.50 22.66 -4.89
C PRO A 452 19.86 22.96 -6.36
N ALA A 453 21.03 23.57 -6.57
CA ALA A 453 21.53 23.88 -7.91
C ALA A 453 21.81 22.63 -8.75
N SER A 454 22.21 21.53 -8.10
CA SER A 454 22.33 20.20 -8.68
C SER A 454 21.44 19.23 -7.89
N THR A 455 20.52 18.58 -8.58
CA THR A 455 19.70 17.50 -8.04
C THR A 455 20.48 16.18 -7.97
N ASN A 456 19.87 15.14 -7.43
CA ASN A 456 20.51 13.84 -7.22
C ASN A 456 20.62 12.96 -8.48
N GLY A 457 20.11 13.39 -9.64
CA GLY A 457 20.16 12.63 -10.90
C GLY A 457 19.14 11.49 -10.97
N ARG A 458 18.14 11.48 -10.09
CA ARG A 458 17.19 10.36 -9.91
C ARG A 458 15.75 10.86 -9.93
N LEU A 459 14.82 9.93 -10.14
CA LEU A 459 13.38 10.15 -10.04
C LEU A 459 12.85 9.61 -8.71
N ALA A 460 11.92 10.32 -8.08
CA ALA A 460 11.17 9.80 -6.94
C ALA A 460 9.82 9.24 -7.39
N LEU A 461 9.46 8.04 -6.96
CA LEU A 461 8.10 7.50 -7.05
C LEU A 461 7.40 7.61 -5.69
N VAL A 462 6.29 8.34 -5.63
CA VAL A 462 5.44 8.41 -4.43
C VAL A 462 4.05 7.90 -4.74
N ARG A 463 3.70 6.72 -4.24
CA ARG A 463 2.39 6.11 -4.48
C ARG A 463 1.34 6.58 -3.48
N HIS A 464 0.11 6.74 -3.92
CA HIS A 464 -1.03 6.83 -3.00
C HIS A 464 -1.10 5.58 -2.12
N PHE A 465 -1.57 5.69 -0.87
CA PHE A 465 -1.55 4.55 0.06
C PHE A 465 -2.33 3.33 -0.48
N ALA A 466 -3.40 3.57 -1.24
CA ALA A 466 -4.19 2.52 -1.91
C ALA A 466 -3.42 1.75 -2.99
N HIS A 467 -2.36 2.34 -3.55
CA HIS A 467 -1.51 1.74 -4.58
C HIS A 467 -0.25 1.07 -4.01
N ARG A 468 0.01 1.16 -2.70
CA ARG A 468 1.25 0.65 -2.07
C ARG A 468 1.45 -0.86 -2.24
N SER A 469 0.35 -1.62 -2.30
CA SER A 469 0.41 -3.08 -2.47
C SER A 469 0.59 -3.52 -3.92
N ILE A 470 0.54 -2.60 -4.88
CA ILE A 470 0.70 -2.95 -6.30
C ILE A 470 2.15 -3.42 -6.53
N PRO A 471 2.38 -4.61 -7.11
CA PRO A 471 3.72 -5.05 -7.45
C PRO A 471 4.26 -4.21 -8.60
N LEU A 472 5.39 -3.51 -8.41
CA LEU A 472 6.04 -2.73 -9.46
C LEU A 472 7.47 -3.20 -9.67
N ARG A 473 7.89 -3.20 -10.94
CA ARG A 473 9.30 -3.34 -11.34
C ARG A 473 9.81 -1.99 -11.75
N LEU A 474 10.76 -1.46 -10.98
CA LEU A 474 11.29 -0.11 -11.16
C LEU A 474 12.67 -0.15 -11.84
N PRO A 475 12.98 0.79 -12.75
CA PRO A 475 14.33 0.95 -13.26
C PRO A 475 15.28 1.46 -12.14
N GLU A 476 16.57 1.25 -12.30
CA GLU A 476 17.60 1.60 -11.30
C GLU A 476 17.61 3.07 -10.84
N PRO A 477 17.39 4.10 -11.70
CA PRO A 477 17.37 5.51 -11.28
C PRO A 477 16.07 5.98 -10.61
N VAL A 478 15.19 5.07 -10.17
CA VAL A 478 13.93 5.42 -9.49
C VAL A 478 13.98 4.98 -8.03
N ASP A 479 13.84 5.93 -7.12
CA ASP A 479 13.67 5.67 -5.68
C ASP A 479 12.20 5.72 -5.29
N GLU A 480 11.72 4.73 -4.55
CA GLU A 480 10.36 4.75 -4.02
C GLU A 480 10.33 5.37 -2.62
N LEU A 481 9.53 6.42 -2.43
CA LEU A 481 9.31 7.07 -1.15
C LEU A 481 7.90 6.76 -0.62
N SER A 482 7.83 6.43 0.67
CA SER A 482 6.55 6.18 1.35
C SER A 482 5.75 7.47 1.54
N ILE A 483 4.47 7.45 1.15
CA ILE A 483 3.49 8.51 1.41
C ILE A 483 3.01 8.56 2.87
N LEU A 484 3.28 7.52 3.66
CA LEU A 484 2.73 7.40 5.01
C LEU A 484 3.46 8.36 5.95
N ARG A 485 2.80 9.48 6.27
CA ARG A 485 3.32 10.60 7.06
C ARG A 485 2.18 11.21 7.86
N ALA A 486 2.46 11.54 9.12
CA ALA A 486 1.51 12.27 9.97
C ALA A 486 2.18 13.41 10.73
N GLY A 487 3.37 13.16 11.29
CA GLY A 487 4.08 14.15 12.10
C GLY A 487 4.64 15.29 11.27
N ARG A 488 4.73 16.50 11.86
CA ARG A 488 5.29 17.70 11.20
C ARG A 488 6.66 17.42 10.60
N ALA A 489 7.58 16.88 11.39
CA ALA A 489 8.94 16.57 10.95
C ALA A 489 8.99 15.58 9.79
N GLU A 490 8.12 14.56 9.80
CA GLU A 490 8.08 13.54 8.74
C GLU A 490 7.55 14.11 7.42
N ILE A 491 6.55 15.00 7.49
CA ILE A 491 5.99 15.68 6.31
C ILE A 491 7.03 16.63 5.71
N LEU A 492 7.73 17.40 6.53
CA LEU A 492 8.79 18.31 6.08
C LEU A 492 9.99 17.56 5.51
N ASP A 493 10.39 16.43 6.11
CA ASP A 493 11.43 15.54 5.55
C ASP A 493 11.04 15.04 4.16
N LEU A 494 9.77 14.64 3.94
CA LEU A 494 9.33 14.23 2.61
C LEU A 494 9.44 15.39 1.60
N ILE A 495 8.96 16.58 1.93
CA ILE A 495 9.06 17.76 1.05
C ILE A 495 10.53 18.06 0.72
N GLN A 496 11.40 18.05 1.73
CA GLN A 496 12.83 18.30 1.55
C GLN A 496 13.50 17.26 0.65
N ARG A 497 13.13 15.98 0.79
CA ARG A 497 13.62 14.92 -0.11
C ARG A 497 13.16 15.15 -1.53
N LEU A 498 11.87 15.43 -1.75
CA LEU A 498 11.31 15.66 -3.09
C LEU A 498 12.04 16.79 -3.82
N ALA A 499 12.41 17.86 -3.11
CA ALA A 499 13.15 18.97 -3.69
C ALA A 499 14.52 18.57 -4.26
N GLY A 500 15.13 17.49 -3.76
CA GLY A 500 16.42 16.98 -4.22
C GLY A 500 16.38 16.11 -5.48
N TYR A 501 15.20 15.65 -5.92
CA TYR A 501 15.05 14.82 -7.13
C TYR A 501 14.91 15.63 -8.41
N ASP A 502 15.31 15.04 -9.52
CA ASP A 502 15.18 15.62 -10.87
C ASP A 502 13.71 15.85 -11.19
N ALA A 503 12.88 14.83 -10.94
CA ALA A 503 11.43 14.90 -11.01
C ALA A 503 10.76 13.87 -10.09
N VAL A 504 9.45 14.01 -9.90
CA VAL A 504 8.64 13.14 -9.05
C VAL A 504 7.53 12.50 -9.89
N LEU A 505 7.40 11.18 -9.87
CA LEU A 505 6.20 10.49 -10.34
C LEU A 505 5.29 10.19 -9.16
N THR A 506 4.00 10.47 -9.27
CA THR A 506 3.08 10.22 -8.16
C THR A 506 1.68 9.84 -8.59
N SER A 507 1.05 8.95 -7.80
CA SER A 507 -0.40 8.71 -7.88
C SER A 507 -1.19 9.40 -6.76
N ALA A 508 -0.52 10.21 -5.93
CA ALA A 508 -1.12 10.95 -4.84
C ALA A 508 -1.28 12.44 -5.22
N MET A 509 -2.52 12.90 -5.34
CA MET A 509 -2.86 14.27 -5.75
C MET A 509 -2.13 15.35 -4.94
N HIS A 510 -2.09 15.25 -3.61
CA HIS A 510 -1.42 16.28 -2.81
C HIS A 510 0.12 16.27 -2.94
N VAL A 511 0.74 15.15 -3.34
CA VAL A 511 2.17 15.19 -3.71
C VAL A 511 2.35 15.96 -5.00
N HIS A 512 1.45 15.78 -5.96
CA HIS A 512 1.45 16.52 -7.21
C HIS A 512 1.25 18.02 -6.99
N ILE A 513 0.27 18.42 -6.18
CA ILE A 513 0.06 19.82 -5.77
C ILE A 513 1.30 20.40 -5.08
N THR A 514 1.89 19.66 -4.14
CA THR A 514 3.13 20.08 -3.47
C THR A 514 4.25 20.31 -4.49
N CYS A 515 4.44 19.40 -5.45
CA CYS A 515 5.49 19.56 -6.44
C CYS A 515 5.27 20.81 -7.31
N GLN A 516 4.05 21.04 -7.81
CA GLN A 516 3.73 22.26 -8.57
C GLN A 516 3.91 23.54 -7.72
N ALA A 517 3.57 23.50 -6.43
CA ALA A 517 3.76 24.64 -5.52
C ALA A 517 5.25 24.97 -5.31
N TYR A 518 6.10 23.96 -5.12
CA TYR A 518 7.56 24.14 -4.97
C TYR A 518 8.30 24.28 -6.32
N GLY A 519 7.61 24.13 -7.45
CA GLY A 519 8.21 24.13 -8.78
C GLY A 519 9.13 22.93 -9.06
N ILE A 520 8.84 21.79 -8.43
CA ILE A 520 9.49 20.50 -8.66
C ILE A 520 8.79 19.85 -9.87
N PRO A 521 9.53 19.43 -10.92
CA PRO A 521 8.93 18.71 -12.04
C PRO A 521 8.23 17.44 -11.55
N VAL A 522 7.01 17.18 -12.04
CA VAL A 522 6.18 16.09 -11.51
C VAL A 522 5.41 15.40 -12.62
N GLY A 523 5.06 14.13 -12.46
CA GLY A 523 4.14 13.42 -13.36
C GLY A 523 3.03 12.75 -12.57
N LEU A 524 1.78 13.01 -12.95
CA LEU A 524 0.61 12.39 -12.32
C LEU A 524 0.25 11.08 -13.01
N ILE A 525 0.43 9.96 -12.30
CA ILE A 525 0.24 8.62 -12.84
C ILE A 525 -0.82 7.82 -12.08
N THR A 526 -1.33 6.78 -12.73
CA THR A 526 -2.08 5.68 -12.10
C THR A 526 -1.59 4.36 -12.71
N PHE A 527 -2.05 3.21 -12.19
CA PHE A 527 -1.57 1.90 -12.63
C PHE A 527 -2.66 1.14 -13.39
N GLU A 528 -2.30 0.53 -14.50
CA GLU A 528 -3.21 -0.26 -15.34
C GLU A 528 -3.90 -1.37 -14.52
N GLY A 529 -5.22 -1.46 -14.62
CA GLY A 529 -6.04 -2.41 -13.86
C GLY A 529 -6.30 -2.00 -12.39
N HIS A 530 -5.83 -0.83 -11.99
CA HIS A 530 -5.98 -0.26 -10.64
C HIS A 530 -6.42 1.21 -10.65
N GLU A 531 -6.97 1.69 -11.76
CA GLU A 531 -7.34 3.10 -11.98
C GLU A 531 -8.38 3.60 -10.96
N ASP A 532 -9.30 2.73 -10.55
CA ASP A 532 -10.38 3.03 -9.61
C ASP A 532 -9.99 2.85 -8.13
N ALA A 533 -8.74 2.46 -7.85
CA ALA A 533 -8.29 2.23 -6.47
C ALA A 533 -8.21 3.52 -5.64
N VAL A 534 -8.10 4.69 -6.29
CA VAL A 534 -8.18 6.00 -5.64
C VAL A 534 -9.59 6.55 -5.79
N HIS A 535 -10.27 6.80 -4.67
CA HIS A 535 -11.67 7.25 -4.66
C HIS A 535 -11.90 8.57 -5.43
N GLY A 536 -12.98 8.60 -6.21
CA GLY A 536 -13.57 9.77 -6.85
C GLY A 536 -13.90 9.56 -8.33
N ASP A 537 -14.58 10.54 -8.95
CA ASP A 537 -14.94 10.58 -10.38
C ASP A 537 -13.97 11.47 -11.20
N ARG A 538 -12.73 11.60 -10.72
CA ARG A 538 -11.69 12.50 -11.25
C ARG A 538 -11.98 14.00 -11.11
N ILE A 539 -13.15 14.42 -10.59
CA ILE A 539 -13.50 15.84 -10.42
C ILE A 539 -12.45 16.62 -9.63
N LYS A 540 -11.83 15.98 -8.63
CA LYS A 540 -10.82 16.61 -7.78
C LYS A 540 -9.63 17.18 -8.56
N TYR A 541 -9.20 16.52 -9.63
CA TYR A 541 -8.08 16.98 -10.45
C TYR A 541 -8.46 18.21 -11.27
N ARG A 542 -9.62 18.16 -11.93
CA ARG A 542 -10.18 19.27 -12.71
C ARG A 542 -10.44 20.50 -11.85
N ASP A 543 -11.04 20.27 -10.69
CA ASP A 543 -11.39 21.28 -9.71
C ASP A 543 -10.15 21.96 -9.14
N TYR A 544 -9.09 21.19 -8.85
CA TYR A 544 -7.80 21.77 -8.49
C TYR A 544 -7.19 22.59 -9.62
N ALA A 545 -7.08 22.04 -10.83
CA ALA A 545 -6.44 22.72 -11.96
C ALA A 545 -7.10 24.08 -12.25
N ALA A 546 -8.43 24.10 -12.31
CA ALA A 546 -9.19 25.32 -12.51
C ALA A 546 -9.08 26.30 -11.33
N GLY A 547 -9.06 25.82 -10.09
CA GLY A 547 -8.92 26.66 -8.90
C GLY A 547 -7.50 27.23 -8.69
N ALA A 548 -6.48 26.50 -9.13
CA ALA A 548 -5.07 26.90 -9.03
C ALA A 548 -4.54 27.58 -10.30
N LEU A 549 -5.36 27.70 -11.34
CA LEU A 549 -5.00 28.26 -12.65
C LEU A 549 -3.77 27.60 -13.27
N VAL A 550 -3.73 26.26 -13.20
CA VAL A 550 -2.72 25.41 -13.84
C VAL A 550 -3.39 24.51 -14.88
N PRO A 551 -2.64 23.94 -15.85
CA PRO A 551 -3.21 23.00 -16.82
C PRO A 551 -3.90 21.80 -16.15
N GLU A 552 -4.98 21.30 -16.78
CA GLU A 552 -5.68 20.10 -16.29
C GLU A 552 -4.86 18.85 -16.61
N HIS A 553 -4.41 18.18 -15.55
CA HIS A 553 -3.75 16.87 -15.65
C HIS A 553 -4.58 15.80 -14.96
N LEU A 554 -4.87 14.73 -15.71
CA LEU A 554 -5.49 13.52 -15.18
C LEU A 554 -4.43 12.43 -15.00
N PRO A 555 -4.59 11.52 -14.03
CA PRO A 555 -3.63 10.43 -13.83
C PRO A 555 -3.46 9.58 -15.10
N VAL A 556 -2.23 9.52 -15.61
CA VAL A 556 -1.87 8.73 -16.79
C VAL A 556 -1.66 7.27 -16.40
N PRO A 557 -2.37 6.29 -16.99
CA PRO A 557 -2.16 4.88 -16.72
C PRO A 557 -0.75 4.41 -17.13
N VAL A 558 -0.13 3.63 -16.26
CA VAL A 558 1.15 2.98 -16.50
C VAL A 558 1.10 1.50 -16.15
N GLY A 559 1.76 0.67 -16.95
CA GLY A 559 1.96 -0.75 -16.67
C GLY A 559 2.76 -0.99 -15.38
N LEU A 560 2.79 -2.26 -14.94
CA LEU A 560 3.45 -2.65 -13.69
C LEU A 560 4.97 -2.84 -13.81
N ASP A 561 5.49 -2.92 -15.03
CA ASP A 561 6.92 -2.93 -15.33
C ASP A 561 7.33 -1.61 -15.98
N LEU A 562 8.03 -0.78 -15.22
CA LEU A 562 8.46 0.56 -15.65
C LEU A 562 9.89 0.56 -16.20
N ARG A 563 10.57 -0.60 -16.28
CA ARG A 563 11.99 -0.66 -16.67
C ARG A 563 12.26 -0.26 -18.13
N HIS A 564 11.25 -0.40 -18.98
CA HIS A 564 11.34 -0.12 -20.42
C HIS A 564 10.56 1.12 -20.85
N ARG A 565 10.00 1.87 -19.89
CA ARG A 565 9.27 3.10 -20.15
C ARG A 565 10.20 4.29 -19.99
N ARG A 566 10.15 5.24 -20.94
CA ARG A 566 10.73 6.57 -20.75
C ARG A 566 9.84 7.33 -19.77
N LEU A 567 10.34 7.52 -18.55
CA LEU A 567 9.56 8.08 -17.45
C LEU A 567 9.54 9.60 -17.48
N GLU A 568 10.54 10.20 -18.13
CA GLU A 568 10.71 11.63 -18.33
C GLU A 568 9.58 12.21 -19.19
N ASP A 569 9.03 11.41 -20.12
CA ASP A 569 7.91 11.80 -20.98
C ASP A 569 6.59 12.02 -20.20
N LEU A 570 6.54 11.60 -18.93
CA LEU A 570 5.38 11.78 -18.05
C LEU A 570 5.50 13.02 -17.16
N VAL A 571 6.61 13.73 -17.24
CA VAL A 571 6.94 14.84 -16.34
C VAL A 571 6.53 16.17 -16.96
N GLU A 572 5.83 16.97 -16.18
CA GLU A 572 5.42 18.35 -16.44
C GLU A 572 6.18 19.32 -15.52
N HIS A 573 6.22 20.59 -15.93
CA HIS A 573 6.97 21.66 -15.27
C HIS A 573 6.06 22.79 -14.75
N ASP A 574 4.77 22.48 -14.58
CA ASP A 574 3.77 23.47 -14.18
C ASP A 574 4.04 24.03 -12.78
N ARG A 575 3.67 25.30 -12.59
CA ARG A 575 3.86 26.03 -11.35
C ARG A 575 2.61 26.80 -10.99
N VAL A 576 2.27 26.77 -9.71
CA VAL A 576 1.15 27.57 -9.20
C VAL A 576 1.54 29.05 -9.24
N PRO A 577 0.71 29.94 -9.82
CA PRO A 577 0.97 31.38 -9.83
C PRO A 577 1.03 31.96 -8.42
N GLN A 578 1.93 32.91 -8.18
CA GLN A 578 2.10 33.53 -6.86
C GLN A 578 0.82 34.21 -6.36
N GLY A 579 0.01 34.80 -7.25
CA GLY A 579 -1.27 35.40 -6.88
C GLY A 579 -2.25 34.40 -6.23
N ILE A 580 -2.28 33.16 -6.73
CA ILE A 580 -3.09 32.08 -6.12
C ILE A 580 -2.56 31.73 -4.72
N VAL A 581 -1.23 31.70 -4.55
CA VAL A 581 -0.62 31.46 -3.23
C VAL A 581 -1.01 32.55 -2.23
N ASP A 582 -1.03 33.81 -2.66
CA ASP A 582 -1.40 34.94 -1.82
C ASP A 582 -2.90 34.94 -1.48
N ASP A 583 -3.76 34.63 -2.46
CA ASP A 583 -5.20 34.51 -2.28
C ASP A 583 -5.56 33.39 -1.29
N VAL A 584 -4.90 32.23 -1.40
CA VAL A 584 -5.06 31.11 -0.48
C VAL A 584 -4.55 31.46 0.92
N ALA A 585 -3.41 32.13 1.05
CA ALA A 585 -2.88 32.55 2.34
C ALA A 585 -3.84 33.51 3.06
N SER A 586 -4.43 34.46 2.34
CA SER A 586 -5.45 35.35 2.89
C SER A 586 -6.73 34.58 3.25
N ALA A 587 -7.12 33.54 2.50
CA ALA A 587 -8.31 32.73 2.82
C ALA A 587 -8.14 31.98 4.14
N LEU A 588 -6.94 31.46 4.41
CA LEU A 588 -6.62 30.81 5.67
C LEU A 588 -6.71 31.79 6.85
N ALA A 589 -6.24 33.03 6.69
CA ALA A 589 -6.38 34.07 7.71
C ALA A 589 -7.86 34.42 7.97
N ASP A 590 -8.65 34.56 6.92
CA ASP A 590 -10.09 34.85 7.03
C ASP A 590 -10.85 33.70 7.69
N ALA A 591 -10.45 32.45 7.43
CA ALA A 591 -11.02 31.26 8.06
C ALA A 591 -10.71 31.20 9.56
N ALA A 592 -9.48 31.53 9.96
CA ALA A 592 -9.11 31.63 11.37
C ALA A 592 -9.93 32.73 12.09
N ALA A 593 -10.08 33.90 11.46
CA ALA A 593 -10.90 34.98 12.01
C ALA A 593 -12.40 34.61 12.08
N ALA A 594 -12.90 33.88 11.09
CA ALA A 594 -14.26 33.34 11.11
C ALA A 594 -14.48 32.34 12.24
N PHE A 595 -13.50 31.47 12.49
CA PHE A 595 -13.52 30.54 13.60
C PHE A 595 -13.61 31.28 14.95
N ASP A 596 -12.80 32.31 15.17
CA ASP A 596 -12.82 33.08 16.41
C ASP A 596 -14.19 33.77 16.63
N ARG A 597 -14.75 34.41 15.60
CA ARG A 597 -16.12 34.99 15.67
C ARG A 597 -17.19 33.95 15.97
N ALA A 598 -17.06 32.74 15.43
CA ALA A 598 -18.02 31.67 15.67
C ALA A 598 -17.93 31.14 17.11
N GLN A 599 -16.71 31.02 17.66
CA GLN A 599 -16.48 30.64 19.05
C GLN A 599 -17.06 31.66 20.04
N GLU A 600 -16.87 32.96 19.78
CA GLU A 600 -17.44 34.04 20.61
C GLU A 600 -18.98 33.99 20.66
N ARG A 601 -19.65 33.73 19.53
CA ARG A 601 -21.11 33.62 19.46
C ARG A 601 -21.65 32.45 20.31
N VAL A 602 -20.93 31.32 20.32
CA VAL A 602 -21.29 30.16 21.14
C VAL A 602 -21.07 30.46 22.63
N GLY A 603 -19.92 31.05 22.97
CA GLY A 603 -19.61 31.46 24.34
C GLY A 603 -20.57 32.53 24.91
N GLY A 604 -21.00 33.49 24.09
CA GLY A 604 -21.96 34.53 24.47
C GLY A 604 -23.38 34.01 24.72
N ARG A 605 -23.85 33.04 23.92
CA ARG A 605 -25.15 32.38 24.14
C ARG A 605 -25.18 31.55 25.43
N GLY A 606 -24.04 31.00 25.85
CA GLY A 606 -23.89 30.30 27.13
C GLY A 606 -24.01 31.23 28.34
N ARG A 607 -23.44 32.44 28.28
CA ARG A 607 -23.52 33.44 29.36
C ARG A 607 -24.91 34.09 29.45
N GLY A 608 -25.58 34.35 28.33
CA GLY A 608 -26.93 34.93 28.30
C GLY A 608 -28.02 34.04 28.90
N ARG A 609 -27.88 32.70 28.84
CA ARG A 609 -28.80 31.77 29.49
C ARG A 609 -28.65 31.70 31.01
N VAL A 610 -27.48 32.03 31.56
CA VAL A 610 -27.24 32.08 33.01
C VAL A 610 -27.79 33.38 33.60
N ALA A 611 -27.70 34.50 32.87
CA ALA A 611 -28.24 35.80 33.31
C ALA A 611 -29.77 35.93 33.17
N ALA A 612 -30.43 35.08 32.37
CA ALA A 612 -31.89 35.04 32.26
C ALA A 612 -32.55 34.05 33.25
N ALA A 613 -31.75 33.35 34.05
CA ALA A 613 -32.19 32.40 35.07
C ALA A 613 -31.77 32.82 36.50
N SER A 614 -31.30 34.06 36.67
CA SER A 614 -30.93 34.68 37.95
C SER A 614 -31.93 35.74 38.36
#